data_AF-A0A212PJ25-F1
#
_entry.id   AF-A0A212PJ25-F1
#
_cell.length_a   1.000
_cell.length_b   1.000
_cell.length_c   1.000
_cell.angle_alpha   90.00
_cell.angle_beta   90.00
_cell.angle_gamma   90.00
#
_symmetry.space_group_name_H-M   'P 1'
#
loop_
_entity.id
_entity.type
_entity.pdbx_description
1 polymer ?
#
loop_
_entity_poly.entity_id
_entity_poly.type
_entity_poly.pdbx_seq_one_letter_code
_entity_poly.pdbx_strand_id
1 'polypeptide(L)'
;MPFNEMLITGSAWVLEVCGIVAIAVGALFSSVRSLLMYLKKGTSADVYARYRRQLSKAILLGLEFLVAADIIRTVAIEPTFRSVGVLAGIVLIRTFLSFTLEVEISGRWPWSHGNGERPDIRETSSRKTGERNEKVEPEVAA
;
A
#
# COMPACT_ATOMS: atom_id res chain seq x y z
N MET A 1 -34.76 -22.16 -8.03
CA MET A 1 -33.45 -21.75 -7.46
C MET A 1 -33.39 -22.27 -6.05
N PRO A 2 -32.46 -23.17 -5.71
CA PRO A 2 -32.30 -23.63 -4.34
C PRO A 2 -31.80 -22.48 -3.43
N PHE A 3 -32.18 -22.49 -2.15
CA PHE A 3 -31.96 -21.37 -1.22
C PHE A 3 -30.46 -21.03 -1.01
N ASN A 4 -29.59 -22.02 -1.12
CA ASN A 4 -28.14 -21.89 -1.06
C ASN A 4 -27.57 -20.98 -2.17
N GLU A 5 -28.01 -21.13 -3.42
CA GLU A 5 -27.50 -20.31 -4.54
C GLU A 5 -27.87 -18.83 -4.42
N MET A 6 -29.05 -18.54 -3.86
CA MET A 6 -29.51 -17.17 -3.62
C MET A 6 -28.67 -16.49 -2.53
N LEU A 7 -28.33 -17.20 -1.45
CA LEU A 7 -27.50 -16.68 -0.37
C LEU A 7 -26.07 -16.40 -0.82
N ILE A 8 -25.47 -17.33 -1.55
CA ILE A 8 -24.09 -17.20 -2.02
C ILE A 8 -24.00 -16.02 -2.99
N THR A 9 -24.86 -15.99 -4.01
CA THR A 9 -24.84 -14.93 -5.03
C THR A 9 -25.07 -13.55 -4.40
N GLY A 10 -25.99 -13.46 -3.43
CA GLY A 10 -26.24 -12.22 -2.69
C GLY A 10 -25.01 -11.74 -1.91
N SER A 11 -24.32 -12.63 -1.20
CA SER A 11 -23.13 -12.28 -0.41
C SER A 11 -21.96 -11.79 -1.27
N ALA A 12 -21.70 -12.44 -2.41
CA ALA A 12 -20.67 -12.03 -3.36
C ALA A 12 -20.96 -10.63 -3.91
N TRP A 13 -22.22 -10.35 -4.26
CA TRP A 13 -22.63 -9.06 -4.80
C TRP A 13 -22.48 -7.93 -3.78
N VAL A 14 -22.83 -8.18 -2.52
CA VAL A 14 -22.62 -7.21 -1.43
C VAL A 14 -21.13 -6.88 -1.27
N LEU A 15 -20.26 -7.89 -1.24
CA LEU A 15 -18.82 -7.68 -1.10
C LEU A 15 -18.22 -6.95 -2.31
N GLU A 16 -18.69 -7.26 -3.51
CA GLU A 16 -18.29 -6.57 -4.74
C GLU A 16 -18.65 -5.08 -4.69
N VAL A 17 -19.90 -4.76 -4.35
CA VAL A 17 -20.36 -3.37 -4.21
C VAL A 17 -19.60 -2.65 -3.10
N CYS A 18 -19.40 -3.28 -1.94
CA CYS A 18 -18.60 -2.70 -0.85
C CYS A 18 -17.17 -2.38 -1.29
N GLY A 19 -16.51 -3.29 -2.02
CA GLY A 19 -15.17 -3.07 -2.55
C GLY A 19 -15.13 -1.89 -3.52
N ILE A 20 -16.05 -1.85 -4.50
CA ILE A 20 -16.14 -0.75 -5.48
C ILE A 20 -16.38 0.58 -4.77
N VAL A 21 -17.32 0.63 -3.82
CA VAL A 21 -17.64 1.83 -3.05
C VAL A 21 -16.45 2.28 -2.21
N ALA A 22 -15.73 1.37 -1.57
CA ALA A 22 -14.54 1.72 -0.77
C ALA A 22 -13.45 2.37 -1.64
N ILE A 23 -13.17 1.82 -2.82
CA ILE A 23 -12.21 2.40 -3.79
C ILE A 23 -12.70 3.77 -4.24
N ALA A 24 -13.96 3.86 -4.68
CA ALA A 24 -14.55 5.08 -5.22
C ALA A 24 -14.56 6.22 -4.20
N VAL A 25 -15.02 5.95 -2.97
CA VAL A 25 -15.07 6.94 -1.89
C VAL A 25 -13.66 7.39 -1.49
N GLY A 26 -12.73 6.45 -1.31
CA GLY A 26 -11.36 6.79 -0.95
C GLY A 26 -10.62 7.57 -2.04
N ALA A 27 -10.83 7.21 -3.31
CA ALA A 27 -10.30 7.94 -4.45
C ALA A 27 -10.91 9.34 -4.57
N LEU A 28 -12.23 9.46 -4.46
CA LEU A 28 -12.95 10.75 -4.55
C LEU A 28 -12.52 11.67 -3.41
N PHE A 29 -12.50 11.17 -2.18
CA PHE A 29 -12.08 11.94 -1.01
C PHE A 29 -10.63 12.45 -1.14
N SER A 30 -9.73 11.57 -1.59
CA SER A 30 -8.33 11.92 -1.81
C SER A 30 -8.19 12.98 -2.91
N SER A 31 -8.94 12.84 -4.01
CA SER A 31 -8.92 13.76 -5.15
C SER A 31 -9.45 15.14 -4.77
N VAL A 32 -10.61 15.22 -4.12
CA VAL A 32 -11.21 16.49 -3.67
C VAL A 32 -10.28 17.20 -2.69
N ARG A 33 -9.74 16.47 -1.70
CA ARG A 33 -8.83 17.06 -0.72
C ARG A 33 -7.55 17.57 -1.37
N SER A 34 -6.95 16.78 -2.28
CA SER A 34 -5.74 17.16 -3.02
C SER A 34 -5.98 18.42 -3.86
N LEU A 35 -7.10 18.47 -4.59
CA LEU A 35 -7.48 19.60 -5.43
C LEU A 35 -7.69 20.89 -4.61
N LEU A 36 -8.40 20.81 -3.48
CA LEU A 36 -8.59 21.94 -2.58
C LEU A 36 -7.26 22.45 -1.99
N MET A 37 -6.33 21.54 -1.69
CA MET A 37 -5.01 21.89 -1.16
C MET A 37 -4.12 22.55 -2.22
N TYR A 38 -4.18 22.04 -3.46
CA TYR A 38 -3.47 22.60 -4.60
C TYR A 38 -3.94 24.02 -4.92
N LEU A 39 -5.26 24.24 -5.02
CA LEU A 39 -5.85 25.55 -5.27
C LEU A 39 -5.52 26.58 -4.17
N LYS A 40 -5.31 26.14 -2.93
CA LYS A 40 -5.01 27.03 -1.80
C LYS A 40 -3.53 27.35 -1.59
N LYS A 41 -2.60 26.44 -1.90
CA LYS A 41 -1.18 26.55 -1.47
C LYS A 41 -0.15 26.40 -2.58
N GLY A 42 -0.54 26.08 -3.82
CA GLY A 42 0.35 26.11 -5.00
C GLY A 42 1.59 25.20 -4.94
N THR A 43 1.68 24.25 -3.98
CA THR A 43 2.86 23.40 -3.78
C THR A 43 2.56 21.97 -4.22
N SER A 44 3.35 21.45 -5.17
CA SER A 44 3.00 20.25 -5.92
C SER A 44 3.55 18.93 -5.35
N ALA A 45 4.69 18.96 -4.64
CA ALA A 45 5.38 17.72 -4.25
C ALA A 45 4.74 16.97 -3.07
N ASP A 46 4.46 17.65 -1.94
CA ASP A 46 3.89 17.01 -0.74
C ASP A 46 2.40 16.63 -0.94
N VAL A 47 1.67 17.42 -1.74
CA VAL A 47 0.26 17.15 -2.07
C VAL A 47 0.13 15.87 -2.90
N TYR A 48 0.98 15.69 -3.92
CA TYR A 48 0.98 14.48 -4.74
C TYR A 48 1.39 13.24 -3.93
N ALA A 49 2.42 13.34 -3.08
CA ALA A 49 2.86 12.24 -2.23
C ALA A 49 1.76 11.78 -1.25
N ARG A 50 1.01 12.72 -0.65
CA ARG A 50 -0.15 12.39 0.20
C ARG A 50 -1.31 11.81 -0.57
N TYR A 51 -1.63 12.39 -1.73
CA TYR A 51 -2.70 11.89 -2.60
C TYR A 51 -2.46 10.43 -2.96
N ARG A 52 -1.24 10.10 -3.45
CA ARG A 52 -0.85 8.73 -3.81
C ARG A 52 -0.98 7.79 -2.61
N ARG A 53 -0.51 8.19 -1.42
CA ARG A 53 -0.60 7.38 -0.20
C ARG A 53 -2.05 7.05 0.21
N GLN A 54 -2.95 8.02 0.12
CA GLN A 54 -4.35 7.83 0.50
C GLN A 54 -5.11 7.01 -0.55
N LEU A 55 -4.80 7.24 -1.84
CA LEU A 55 -5.34 6.46 -2.95
C LEU A 55 -4.91 4.99 -2.84
N SER A 56 -3.63 4.71 -2.58
CA SER A 56 -3.13 3.34 -2.42
C SER A 56 -3.81 2.61 -1.26
N LYS A 57 -4.05 3.27 -0.12
CA LYS A 57 -4.79 2.67 1.01
C LYS A 57 -6.23 2.31 0.64
N ALA A 58 -6.91 3.19 -0.09
CA ALA A 58 -8.28 2.95 -0.53
C ALA A 58 -8.35 1.78 -1.53
N ILE A 59 -7.40 1.71 -2.46
CA ILE A 59 -7.30 0.60 -3.43
C ILE A 59 -7.02 -0.71 -2.71
N LEU A 60 -6.06 -0.76 -1.78
CA LEU A 60 -5.72 -1.98 -1.04
C LEU A 60 -6.92 -2.52 -0.25
N LEU A 61 -7.62 -1.64 0.47
CA LEU A 61 -8.85 -2.01 1.19
C LEU A 61 -9.93 -2.54 0.25
N GLY A 62 -10.17 -1.85 -0.87
CA GLY A 62 -11.15 -2.29 -1.85
C GLY A 62 -10.80 -3.61 -2.52
N LEU A 63 -9.51 -3.86 -2.77
CA LEU A 63 -9.02 -5.11 -3.31
C LEU A 63 -9.27 -6.28 -2.35
N GLU A 64 -9.15 -6.10 -1.03
CA GLU A 64 -9.49 -7.14 -0.05
C GLU A 64 -10.96 -7.58 -0.18
N PHE A 65 -11.89 -6.62 -0.28
CA PHE A 65 -13.32 -6.91 -0.48
C PHE A 65 -13.61 -7.58 -1.83
N LEU A 66 -12.97 -7.08 -2.90
CA LEU A 66 -13.10 -7.67 -4.22
C LEU A 66 -12.53 -9.11 -4.24
N VAL A 67 -11.48 -9.41 -3.45
CA VAL A 67 -10.87 -10.76 -3.36
C VAL A 67 -11.87 -11.71 -2.74
N ALA A 68 -12.48 -11.29 -1.64
CA ALA A 68 -13.52 -12.08 -0.97
C ALA A 68 -14.71 -12.39 -1.89
N ALA A 69 -15.19 -11.40 -2.65
CA ALA A 69 -16.30 -11.59 -3.59
C ALA A 69 -16.00 -12.63 -4.68
N ASP A 70 -14.78 -12.61 -5.20
CA ASP A 70 -14.33 -13.49 -6.29
C ASP A 70 -14.06 -14.92 -5.79
N ILE A 71 -13.56 -15.09 -4.56
CA ILE A 71 -13.47 -16.40 -3.91
C ILE A 71 -14.87 -17.02 -3.71
N ILE A 72 -15.85 -16.23 -3.26
CA ILE A 72 -17.22 -16.73 -3.04
C ILE A 72 -17.86 -17.16 -4.36
N ARG A 73 -17.73 -16.34 -5.40
CA ARG A 73 -18.28 -16.64 -6.73
C ARG A 73 -17.72 -17.93 -7.31
N THR A 74 -16.48 -18.27 -6.96
CA THR A 74 -15.74 -19.36 -7.59
C THR A 74 -15.84 -20.68 -6.84
N VAL A 75 -15.93 -20.65 -5.51
CA VAL A 75 -16.10 -21.86 -4.67
C VAL A 75 -17.54 -22.39 -4.69
N ALA A 76 -18.51 -21.55 -5.03
CA ALA A 76 -19.93 -21.88 -4.88
C ALA A 76 -20.64 -22.46 -6.11
N ILE A 77 -19.98 -22.45 -7.27
CA ILE A 77 -20.55 -22.99 -8.52
C ILE A 77 -19.95 -24.38 -8.73
N GLU A 78 -20.77 -25.38 -9.04
CA GLU A 78 -20.39 -26.80 -9.19
C GLU A 78 -18.98 -26.96 -9.80
N PRO A 79 -18.07 -27.72 -9.15
CA PRO A 79 -16.70 -27.88 -9.63
C PRO A 79 -16.67 -28.78 -10.86
N THR A 80 -16.87 -28.18 -12.04
CA THR A 80 -16.61 -28.82 -13.34
C THR A 80 -15.29 -28.33 -13.92
N PHE A 81 -14.58 -29.15 -14.69
CA PHE A 81 -13.32 -28.75 -15.35
C PHE A 81 -13.45 -27.47 -16.19
N ARG A 82 -14.63 -27.22 -16.79
CA ARG A 82 -14.92 -25.99 -17.55
C ARG A 82 -15.07 -24.79 -16.62
N SER A 83 -15.79 -24.93 -15.51
CA SER A 83 -15.96 -23.88 -14.49
C SER A 83 -14.60 -23.50 -13.87
N VAL A 84 -13.76 -24.50 -13.55
CA VAL A 84 -12.41 -24.29 -13.00
C VAL A 84 -11.51 -23.55 -13.98
N GLY A 85 -11.59 -23.84 -15.29
CA GLY A 85 -10.83 -23.12 -16.31
C GLY A 85 -11.19 -21.63 -16.40
N VAL A 86 -12.48 -21.31 -16.36
CA VAL A 86 -12.96 -19.90 -16.33
C VAL A 86 -12.51 -19.21 -15.05
N LEU A 87 -12.65 -19.88 -13.90
CA LEU A 87 -12.17 -19.41 -12.61
C LEU A 87 -10.67 -19.11 -12.61
N ALA A 88 -9.85 -20.04 -13.10
CA ALA A 88 -8.40 -19.85 -13.20
C ALA A 88 -8.06 -18.65 -14.10
N GLY A 89 -8.79 -18.45 -15.20
CA GLY A 89 -8.65 -17.28 -16.06
C GLY A 89 -8.98 -15.96 -15.36
N ILE A 90 -10.09 -15.90 -14.63
CA ILE A 90 -10.50 -14.71 -13.86
C ILE A 90 -9.46 -14.37 -12.80
N VAL A 91 -9.02 -15.35 -12.01
CA VAL A 91 -8.00 -15.15 -10.97
C VAL A 91 -6.67 -14.69 -11.58
N LEU A 92 -6.26 -15.27 -12.72
CA LEU A 92 -5.00 -14.91 -13.38
C LEU A 92 -5.04 -13.47 -13.92
N ILE A 93 -6.12 -13.07 -14.59
CA ILE A 93 -6.33 -11.69 -15.06
C ILE A 93 -6.29 -10.73 -13.88
N ARG A 94 -7.00 -11.08 -12.80
CA ARG A 94 -7.08 -10.27 -11.61
C ARG A 94 -5.70 -10.07 -10.95
N THR A 95 -4.97 -11.15 -10.71
CA THR A 95 -3.63 -11.06 -10.11
C THR A 95 -2.71 -10.25 -11.01
N PHE A 96 -2.77 -10.44 -12.33
CA PHE A 96 -1.94 -9.71 -13.28
C PHE A 96 -2.23 -8.20 -13.31
N LEU A 97 -3.51 -7.81 -13.37
CA LEU A 97 -3.92 -6.39 -13.37
C LEU A 97 -3.58 -5.71 -12.04
N SER A 98 -3.92 -6.35 -10.91
CA SER A 98 -3.57 -5.82 -9.59
C SER A 98 -2.06 -5.69 -9.42
N PHE A 99 -1.29 -6.69 -9.85
CA PHE A 99 0.19 -6.67 -9.79
C PHE A 99 0.79 -5.56 -10.66
N THR A 100 0.30 -5.41 -11.89
CA THR A 100 0.81 -4.39 -12.82
C THR A 100 0.56 -2.98 -12.30
N LEU A 101 -0.65 -2.71 -11.78
CA LEU A 101 -0.99 -1.45 -11.15
C LEU A 101 -0.10 -1.15 -9.94
N GLU A 102 0.18 -2.16 -9.11
CA GLU A 102 1.04 -1.99 -7.94
C GLU A 102 2.49 -1.67 -8.35
N VAL A 103 3.03 -2.31 -9.39
CA VAL A 103 4.36 -2.03 -9.93
C VAL A 103 4.45 -0.62 -10.51
N GLU A 104 3.47 -0.21 -11.31
CA GLU A 104 3.41 1.16 -11.86
C GLU A 104 3.29 2.21 -10.74
N ILE A 105 2.49 1.92 -9.70
CA ILE A 105 2.28 2.84 -8.58
C ILE A 105 3.45 2.87 -7.59
N SER A 106 4.33 1.88 -7.56
CA SER A 106 5.48 1.86 -6.65
C SER A 106 6.80 2.20 -7.36
N GLY A 107 6.86 2.07 -8.69
CA GLY A 107 8.06 2.28 -9.50
C GLY A 107 9.24 1.39 -9.08
N ARG A 108 8.94 0.35 -8.27
CA ARG A 108 9.86 -0.53 -7.57
C ARG A 108 9.26 -1.92 -7.66
N TRP A 109 10.07 -2.94 -7.90
CA TRP A 109 9.55 -4.31 -7.86
C TRP A 109 9.08 -4.62 -6.42
N PRO A 110 7.91 -5.24 -6.18
CA PRO A 110 7.42 -5.69 -4.87
C PRO A 110 8.46 -6.39 -3.97
N TRP A 111 9.44 -7.09 -4.53
CA TRP A 111 10.52 -7.74 -3.77
C TRP A 111 11.75 -6.86 -3.50
N SER A 112 11.70 -5.59 -3.87
CA SER A 112 12.72 -4.61 -3.52
C SER A 112 12.53 -4.15 -2.08
N HIS A 113 12.80 -5.04 -1.12
CA HIS A 113 13.00 -4.64 0.27
C HIS A 113 14.16 -3.65 0.35
N GLY A 114 13.89 -2.45 0.90
CA GLY A 114 14.89 -1.42 1.09
C GLY A 114 15.92 -1.83 2.14
N ASN A 115 17.01 -2.46 1.71
CA ASN A 115 18.24 -2.50 2.49
C ASN A 115 18.81 -1.07 2.54
N GLY A 116 18.55 -0.33 3.61
CA GLY A 116 18.98 1.07 3.67
C GLY A 116 18.90 1.80 4.99
N GLU A 117 18.57 1.17 6.12
CA GLU A 117 18.87 1.76 7.42
C GLU A 117 20.34 1.45 7.74
N ARG A 118 21.24 2.25 7.16
CA ARG A 118 22.62 2.35 7.66
C ARG A 118 22.56 3.20 8.92
N PRO A 119 22.86 2.68 10.12
CA PRO A 119 22.98 3.50 11.31
C PRO A 119 24.15 4.46 11.09
N ASP A 120 23.93 5.77 11.25
CA ASP A 120 24.98 6.77 11.16
C ASP A 120 25.91 6.66 12.37
N ILE A 121 27.02 5.94 12.19
CA ILE A 121 28.07 5.73 13.20
C ILE A 121 29.04 6.92 13.27
N ARG A 122 28.52 8.16 13.29
CA ARG A 122 29.34 9.39 13.30
C ARG A 122 29.32 10.19 14.62
N GLU A 123 28.88 9.61 15.72
CA GLU A 123 28.95 10.27 17.05
C GLU A 123 30.17 9.90 17.90
N THR A 124 30.97 8.91 17.53
CA THR A 124 32.07 8.44 18.39
C THR A 124 33.41 9.14 18.17
N SER A 125 33.55 10.00 17.14
CA SER A 125 34.81 10.71 16.87
C SER A 125 34.93 12.07 17.56
N SER A 126 33.84 12.70 17.97
CA SER A 126 33.87 14.04 18.59
C SER A 126 34.25 14.01 20.08
N ARG A 127 34.03 12.88 20.76
CA ARG A 127 34.26 12.79 22.22
C ARG A 127 35.73 12.59 22.62
N LYS A 128 36.62 12.17 21.71
CA LYS A 128 38.02 11.85 22.04
C LYS A 128 39.04 13.00 21.89
N THR A 129 38.62 14.16 21.36
CA THR A 129 39.52 15.30 21.15
C THR A 129 39.46 16.32 22.30
N GLY A 130 38.37 16.36 23.06
CA GLY A 130 38.21 17.28 24.20
C GLY A 130 39.01 16.87 25.45
N GLU A 131 39.16 15.58 25.72
CA GLU A 131 39.80 15.10 26.96
C GLU A 131 41.34 15.07 26.91
N ARG A 132 41.95 15.22 25.73
CA ARG A 132 43.42 15.22 25.60
C ARG A 132 44.06 16.57 25.91
N ASN A 133 43.30 17.66 25.84
CA ASN A 133 43.84 19.02 26.04
C ASN A 133 43.73 19.54 27.49
N GLU A 134 43.11 18.79 28.41
CA GLU A 134 42.97 19.22 29.81
C GLU A 134 44.12 18.75 30.71
N LYS A 135 45.01 17.86 30.24
CA LYS A 135 46.01 17.21 31.10
C LYS A 135 47.44 17.76 31.05
N VAL A 136 47.67 18.95 30.49
CA VAL A 136 49.01 19.55 30.46
C VAL A 136 48.93 21.06 30.77
N GLU A 137 48.71 21.39 32.04
CA GLU A 137 49.08 22.71 32.58
C GLU A 137 50.37 22.54 33.41
N PRO A 138 51.38 23.40 33.24
CA PRO A 138 52.74 23.14 33.73
C PRO A 138 52.89 23.48 35.22
N GLU A 139 53.04 22.44 36.04
CA GLU A 139 53.62 22.56 37.39
C GLU A 139 55.14 22.68 37.26
N VAL A 140 55.70 23.85 36.96
CA VAL A 140 57.03 24.28 37.48
C VAL A 140 57.12 25.82 37.44
N ALA A 141 56.60 26.46 38.47
CA ALA A 141 57.03 27.80 38.88
C ALA A 141 57.46 27.69 40.36
N ALA A 142 58.75 27.46 40.59
CA ALA A 142 59.46 27.67 41.85
C ALA A 142 60.96 27.64 41.59
#